data_AF-R6QM29-F1
#
_entry.id   AF-R6QM29-F1
#
_cell.length_a   1.000
_cell.length_b   1.000
_cell.length_c   1.000
_cell.angle_alpha   90.00
_cell.angle_beta   90.00
_cell.angle_gamma   90.00
#
_symmetry.space_group_name_H-M   'P 1'
#
loop_
_entity.id
_entity.type
_entity.pdbx_description
1 polymer ?
#
loop_
_entity_poly.entity_id
_entity_poly.type
_entity_poly.pdbx_seq_one_letter_code
_entity_poly.pdbx_strand_id
1 'polypeptide(L)' 'MGKVILIIIGLIIATIGVICIFDARVITKKMFGFGDQNEGSTGLKILGFLVSITGALIIYFNI' A
#
# COMPACT_ATOMS: atom_id res chain seq x y z
N MET A 1 -9.92 -23.91 -5.05
CA MET A 1 -8.87 -23.46 -4.09
C MET A 1 -8.05 -22.30 -4.63
N GLY A 2 -7.61 -22.30 -5.90
CA GLY A 2 -6.79 -21.19 -6.47
C GLY A 2 -7.40 -19.78 -6.33
N LYS A 3 -8.70 -19.61 -6.62
CA LYS A 3 -9.39 -18.31 -6.46
C LYS A 3 -9.35 -17.75 -5.04
N VAL A 4 -9.46 -18.61 -4.03
CA VAL A 4 -9.40 -18.20 -2.62
C VAL A 4 -8.00 -17.70 -2.27
N ILE A 5 -6.96 -18.35 -2.80
CA ILE A 5 -5.57 -17.93 -2.61
C ILE A 5 -5.34 -16.55 -3.23
N LEU A 6 -5.87 -16.30 -4.42
CA LEU A 6 -5.72 -15.02 -5.12
C LEU A 6 -6.45 -13.89 -4.41
N ILE A 7 -7.64 -14.15 -3.86
CA ILE A 7 -8.36 -13.20 -2.99
C ILE A 7 -7.54 -12.86 -1.75
N ILE A 8 -6.94 -13.86 -1.08
CA ILE A 8 -6.09 -13.64 0.10
C ILE A 8 -4.86 -12.80 -0.25
N ILE A 9 -4.21 -13.08 -1.37
CA ILE A 9 -3.05 -12.31 -1.85
C ILE A 9 -3.48 -10.87 -2.15
N GLY A 10 -4.59 -10.67 -2.86
CA GLY A 10 -5.14 -9.34 -3.15
C GLY A 10 -5.46 -8.56 -1.88
N LEU A 11 -6.01 -9.21 -0.85
CA LEU A 11 -6.28 -8.63 0.47
C LEU A 11 -5.02 -8.16 1.17
N ILE A 12 -3.97 -8.98 1.17
CA ILE A 12 -2.68 -8.61 1.77
C ILE A 12 -2.09 -7.40 1.05
N ILE A 13 -2.08 -7.40 -0.28
CA ILE A 13 -1.56 -6.28 -1.09
C ILE A 13 -2.36 -5.01 -0.84
N ALA A 14 -3.70 -5.09 -0.83
CA ALA A 14 -4.56 -3.95 -0.56
C ALA A 14 -4.30 -3.37 0.83
N THR A 15 -4.15 -4.23 1.84
CA THR A 15 -3.88 -3.82 3.23
C THR A 15 -2.52 -3.15 3.37
N ILE A 16 -1.49 -3.67 2.72
CA ILE A 16 -0.15 -3.03 2.70
C ILE A 16 -0.23 -1.66 2.04
N GLY A 17 -0.96 -1.52 0.93
CA GLY A 17 -1.18 -0.24 0.26
C GLY A 17 -1.86 0.78 1.18
N VAL A 18 -2.90 0.36 1.90
CA VAL A 18 -3.61 1.18 2.89
C VAL A 18 -2.67 1.63 4.01
N ILE A 19 -1.88 0.73 4.59
CA ILE A 19 -0.88 1.08 5.62
C ILE A 19 0.11 2.12 5.09
N CYS A 20 0.62 1.93 3.87
CA CYS A 20 1.53 2.91 3.25
C CYS A 20 0.90 4.30 3.06
N ILE A 21 -0.42 4.42 2.90
CA ILE A 21 -1.11 5.71 2.79
C ILE A 21 -1.30 6.35 4.17
N PHE A 22 -1.88 5.60 5.11
CA PHE A 22 -2.29 6.13 6.41
C PHE A 22 -1.10 6.32 7.37
N ASP A 23 -0.17 5.37 7.38
CA ASP A 23 1.03 5.41 8.23
C ASP A 23 2.23 6.07 7.56
N ALA A 24 2.04 6.68 6.37
CA ALA A 24 3.10 7.30 5.58
C ALA A 24 4.02 8.19 6.42
N ARG A 25 3.43 9.03 7.28
CA ARG A 25 4.20 9.98 8.11
C ARG A 25 4.99 9.30 9.21
N VAL A 26 4.47 8.21 9.78
CA VAL A 26 5.16 7.44 10.83
C VAL A 26 6.32 6.66 10.21
N ILE A 27 6.09 6.07 9.04
CA ILE A 27 7.10 5.32 8.28
C ILE A 27 8.22 6.26 7.84
N THR A 28 7.89 7.41 7.22
CA THR A 28 8.92 8.31 6.71
C THR A 28 9.70 9.02 7.80
N LYS A 29 9.10 9.28 8.97
CA LYS A 29 9.84 9.75 10.15
C LYS A 29 10.91 8.77 10.64
N LYS A 30 10.68 7.46 10.48
CA LYS A 30 11.64 6.42 10.88
C LYS A 30 12.71 6.17 9.82
N MET A 31 12.38 6.37 8.54
CA MET A 31 13.24 6.01 7.41
C MET A 31 13.99 7.19 6.75
N PHE A 32 13.50 8.43 6.90
CA PHE A 32 14.07 9.61 6.26
C PHE A 32 14.52 10.67 7.27
N GLY A 33 15.57 11.42 6.90
CA GLY A 33 16.07 12.56 7.66
C GLY A 33 15.11 13.76 7.65
N PHE A 34 15.28 14.70 8.58
CA PHE A 34 14.34 15.78 8.88
C PHE A 34 13.88 16.63 7.68
N GLY A 35 14.69 16.77 6.63
CA GLY A 35 14.33 17.50 5.42
C GLY A 35 13.40 16.75 4.47
N ASP A 36 13.62 15.44 4.29
CA ASP A 36 12.97 14.64 3.23
C ASP A 36 11.68 13.95 3.69
N GLN A 37 11.27 14.11 4.95
CA GLN A 37 10.10 13.39 5.50
C GLN A 37 8.79 13.76 4.81
N ASN A 38 8.67 15.00 4.33
CA ASN A 38 7.43 15.50 3.73
C ASN A 38 7.29 15.04 2.26
N GLU A 39 8.39 15.11 1.50
CA GLU A 39 8.45 14.57 0.15
C GLU A 39 8.34 13.04 0.17
N GLY A 40 9.07 12.38 1.07
CA GLY A 40 8.97 10.94 1.29
C GLY A 40 7.56 10.49 1.70
N SER A 41 6.86 11.23 2.57
CA SER A 41 5.47 10.90 2.94
C SER A 41 4.52 11.05 1.77
N THR A 42 4.75 12.02 0.87
CA THR A 42 3.93 12.22 -0.32
C THR A 42 4.16 11.08 -1.32
N GLY A 43 5.43 10.72 -1.56
CA GLY A 43 5.80 9.57 -2.38
C GLY A 43 5.21 8.25 -1.86
N LEU A 44 5.29 8.00 -0.54
CA LEU A 44 4.75 6.78 0.06
C LEU A 44 3.23 6.69 -0.05
N LYS A 45 2.52 7.82 0.03
CA LYS A 45 1.06 7.87 -0.18
C LYS A 45 0.68 7.55 -1.62
N ILE A 46 1.40 8.10 -2.60
CA ILE A 46 1.14 7.83 -4.03
C ILE A 46 1.42 6.36 -4.34
N LEU A 47 2.54 5.82 -3.86
CA LEU A 47 2.86 4.40 -4.01
C LEU A 47 1.84 3.51 -3.31
N GLY A 48 1.48 3.84 -2.06
CA GLY A 48 0.46 3.11 -1.31
C GLY A 48 -0.90 3.10 -2.00
N PHE A 49 -1.28 4.21 -2.63
CA PHE A 49 -2.50 4.30 -3.45
C PHE A 49 -2.46 3.32 -4.63
N LEU A 50 -1.38 3.33 -5.42
CA LEU A 50 -1.21 2.39 -6.54
C LEU A 50 -1.28 0.94 -6.09
N VAL A 51 -0.56 0.60 -5.01
CA VAL A 51 -0.55 -0.76 -4.43
C VAL A 51 -1.95 -1.16 -3.93
N SER A 52 -2.67 -0.24 -3.28
CA SER A 52 -4.02 -0.50 -2.78
C SER A 52 -5.01 -0.77 -3.92
N ILE A 53 -4.91 -0.02 -5.02
CA ILE A 53 -5.73 -0.21 -6.22
C ILE A 53 -5.41 -1.55 -6.88
N THR A 54 -4.13 -1.91 -7.02
CA THR A 54 -3.77 -3.22 -7.58
C THR A 54 -4.33 -4.37 -6.75
N GLY A 55 -4.22 -4.32 -5.43
CA GLY A 55 -4.80 -5.33 -4.53
C GLY A 55 -6.33 -5.41 -4.65
N ALA A 56 -7.01 -4.25 -4.71
CA ALA A 56 -8.45 -4.18 -4.88
C ALA A 56 -8.92 -4.74 -6.24
N LEU A 57 -8.18 -4.47 -7.32
CA LEU A 57 -8.49 -4.99 -8.66
C LEU A 57 -8.34 -6.51 -8.73
N ILE A 58 -7.32 -7.08 -8.07
CA ILE A 58 -7.14 -8.54 -7.97
C ILE A 58 -8.37 -9.18 -7.30
N ILE A 59 -8.85 -8.60 -6.21
CA ILE A 59 -10.06 -9.09 -5.52
C ILE A 59 -11.30 -8.93 -6.40
N TYR A 60 -11.49 -7.74 -6.99
CA TYR A 60 -12.70 -7.40 -7.76
C TYR A 60 -12.88 -8.30 -8.98
N PHE A 61 -11.81 -8.48 -9.77
CA PHE A 61 -11.89 -9.33 -10.96
C PHE A 61 -11.90 -10.82 -10.65
N ASN A 62 -11.66 -11.24 -9.39
CA ASN A 62 -11.55 -12.64 -8.99
C ASN A 62 -10.67 -13.45 -9.96
N ILE A 63 -9.61 -12.80 -10.47
CA ILE A 63 -8.55 -13.47 -11.26
C ILE A 63 -7.91 -14.52 -10.39
#